data_AF-A0A0Q6RPK3-F1
#
_entry.id   AF-A0A0Q6RPK3-F1
#
_cell.length_a   1.000
_cell.length_b   1.000
_cell.length_c   1.000
_cell.angle_alpha   90.00
_cell.angle_beta   90.00
_cell.angle_gamma   90.00
#
_symmetry.space_group_name_H-M   'P 1'
#
loop_
_entity.id
_entity.type
_entity.pdbx_description
1 polymer ?
#
loop_
_entity_poly.entity_id
_entity_poly.type
_entity_poly.pdbx_seq_one_letter_code
_entity_poly.pdbx_strand_id
1 'polypeptide(L)'
;MQTAGEMMLKKPSALSVPERRVLIDHLATTIVKLTHGLAEAGQLELLPAMLETKETLRRLTDDLAVTNTDYSDRIIAGAVQLVATTEALLEDEFLSYTIH
;
A
#
# COMPACT_ATOMS: atom_id res chain seq x y z
N MET A 1 3.00 15.66 14.95
CA MET A 1 2.61 15.12 13.63
C MET A 1 3.11 13.69 13.60
N GLN A 2 2.22 12.69 13.62
CA GLN A 2 2.62 11.27 13.58
C GLN A 2 3.08 10.91 12.17
N THR A 3 4.12 10.09 12.06
CA THR A 3 4.63 9.59 10.76
C THR A 3 3.76 8.43 10.26
N ALA A 4 3.72 8.21 8.95
CA ALA A 4 2.93 7.12 8.35
C ALA A 4 3.34 5.73 8.89
N GLY A 5 4.62 5.54 9.25
CA GLY A 5 5.11 4.32 9.90
C GLY A 5 4.58 4.11 11.32
N GLU A 6 4.37 5.19 12.10
CA GLU A 6 3.75 5.09 13.44
C GLU A 6 2.24 4.81 13.35
N MET A 7 1.60 5.24 12.27
CA MET A 7 0.19 4.94 12.00
C MET A 7 -0.05 3.47 11.61
N MET A 8 0.94 2.82 10.99
CA MET A 8 0.87 1.40 10.62
C MET A 8 0.91 0.43 11.82
N LEU A 9 1.36 0.88 13.00
CA LEU A 9 1.37 0.09 14.23
C LEU A 9 0.02 0.08 14.97
N LYS A 10 -0.89 1.01 14.64
CA LYS A 10 -2.24 1.06 15.20
C LYS A 10 -3.22 0.39 14.24
N LYS A 11 -4.24 -0.29 14.79
CA LYS A 11 -5.38 -0.72 13.96
C LYS A 11 -5.94 0.49 13.22
N PRO A 12 -6.19 0.42 11.90
CA PRO A 12 -6.67 1.58 11.15
C PRO A 12 -7.99 2.13 11.69
N SER A 13 -8.84 1.30 12.28
CA SER A 13 -10.08 1.67 12.97
C SER A 13 -9.88 2.54 14.22
N ALA A 14 -8.68 2.53 14.81
CA ALA A 14 -8.33 3.39 15.94
C ALA A 14 -7.89 4.80 15.50
N LEU A 15 -7.73 5.03 14.20
CA LEU A 15 -7.40 6.33 13.62
C LEU A 15 -8.68 7.10 13.29
N SER A 16 -8.62 8.43 13.43
CA SER A 16 -9.70 9.30 12.96
C SER A 16 -9.84 9.26 11.43
N VAL A 17 -11.01 9.62 10.91
CA VAL A 17 -11.27 9.66 9.45
C VAL A 17 -10.19 10.44 8.67
N PRO A 18 -9.75 11.64 9.11
CA PRO A 18 -8.65 12.35 8.46
C PRO A 18 -7.32 11.59 8.47
N GLU A 19 -6.94 10.97 9.58
CA GLU A 19 -5.69 10.18 9.69
C GLU A 19 -5.73 8.95 8.78
N ARG A 20 -6.90 8.28 8.70
CA ARG A 20 -7.09 7.15 7.78
C ARG A 20 -6.99 7.56 6.32
N ARG A 21 -7.53 8.73 5.96
CA ARG A 21 -7.38 9.28 4.61
C ARG A 21 -5.91 9.50 4.25
N VAL A 22 -5.14 10.10 5.17
CA VAL A 22 -3.69 10.28 4.99
C VAL A 22 -2.97 8.94 4.81
N LEU A 23 -3.33 7.91 5.58
CA LEU A 23 -2.76 6.57 5.44
C LEU A 23 -3.06 5.96 4.07
N ILE A 24 -4.31 6.06 3.63
CA ILE A 24 -4.74 5.51 2.34
C ILE A 24 -4.05 6.24 1.18
N ASP A 25 -3.96 7.57 1.23
CA ASP A 25 -3.27 8.38 0.22
C ASP A 25 -1.77 8.04 0.15
N HIS A 26 -1.15 7.82 1.31
CA HIS A 26 0.24 7.36 1.39
C HIS A 26 0.40 5.98 0.72
N LEU A 27 -0.45 5.00 1.08
CA LEU A 27 -0.42 3.66 0.49
C LEU A 27 -0.63 3.68 -1.03
N ALA A 28 -1.61 4.45 -1.51
CA ALA A 28 -1.87 4.60 -2.94
C ALA A 28 -0.66 5.18 -3.68
N THR A 29 0.02 6.17 -3.08
CA THR A 29 1.24 6.76 -3.63
C THR A 29 2.40 5.76 -3.66
N THR A 30 2.60 5.01 -2.58
CA THR A 30 3.65 3.98 -2.50
C THR A 30 3.41 2.88 -3.52
N ILE A 31 2.17 2.41 -3.69
CA ILE A 31 1.81 1.42 -4.71
C ILE A 31 2.13 1.92 -6.12
N VAL A 32 1.90 3.19 -6.44
CA VAL A 32 2.28 3.75 -7.76
C VAL A 32 3.79 3.67 -7.98
N LYS A 33 4.59 4.04 -6.97
CA LYS A 33 6.06 3.96 -7.06
C LYS A 33 6.54 2.52 -7.24
N LEU A 34 5.98 1.59 -6.48
CA LEU A 34 6.33 0.17 -6.58
C LEU A 34 5.87 -0.44 -7.91
N THR A 35 4.69 -0.06 -8.41
CA THR A 35 4.24 -0.45 -9.76
C THR A 35 5.25 -0.02 -10.82
N HIS A 36 5.79 1.19 -10.69
CA HIS A 36 6.82 1.67 -11.60
C HIS A 36 8.12 0.87 -11.47
N GLY A 37 8.62 0.66 -10.25
CA GLY A 37 9.83 -0.15 -10.02
C GLY A 37 9.70 -1.59 -10.52
N LEU A 38 8.54 -2.22 -10.34
CA LEU A 38 8.23 -3.55 -10.88
C LEU A 38 8.24 -3.56 -12.40
N ALA A 39 7.68 -2.52 -13.04
CA ALA A 39 7.68 -2.42 -14.50
C ALA A 39 9.11 -2.25 -15.04
N GLU A 40 9.95 -1.47 -14.36
CA GLU A 40 11.38 -1.31 -14.70
C GLU A 40 12.18 -2.60 -14.51
N ALA A 41 11.85 -3.38 -13.48
CA ALA A 41 12.44 -4.69 -13.21
C ALA A 41 11.91 -5.80 -14.14
N GLY A 42 10.89 -5.52 -14.98
CA GLY A 42 10.28 -6.51 -15.86
C GLY A 42 9.31 -7.49 -15.17
N GLN A 43 8.96 -7.23 -13.92
CA GLN A 43 8.04 -8.02 -13.09
C GLN A 43 6.57 -7.70 -13.43
N LEU A 44 6.18 -7.92 -14.69
CA LEU A 44 4.90 -7.50 -15.24
C LEU A 44 3.69 -8.23 -14.64
N GLU A 45 3.89 -9.43 -14.09
CA GLU A 45 2.83 -10.27 -13.52
C GLU A 45 2.18 -9.65 -12.27
N LEU A 46 2.91 -8.78 -11.56
CA LEU A 46 2.45 -8.12 -10.33
C LEU A 46 1.73 -6.80 -10.60
N LEU A 47 1.86 -6.21 -11.79
CA LEU A 47 1.28 -4.90 -12.12
C LEU A 47 -0.25 -4.88 -12.02
N PRO A 48 -1.01 -5.88 -12.49
CA PRO A 48 -2.47 -5.88 -12.37
C PRO A 48 -2.95 -5.82 -10.91
N ALA A 49 -2.33 -6.61 -10.03
CA ALA A 49 -2.67 -6.65 -8.61
C ALA A 49 -2.37 -5.31 -7.89
N MET A 50 -1.27 -4.66 -8.28
CA MET A 50 -0.90 -3.34 -7.75
C MET A 50 -1.89 -2.26 -8.17
N LEU A 51 -2.29 -2.24 -9.44
CA LEU A 51 -3.28 -1.28 -9.96
C LEU A 51 -4.67 -1.49 -9.35
N GLU A 52 -5.10 -2.75 -9.17
CA GLU A 52 -6.36 -3.08 -8.50
C GLU A 52 -6.36 -2.63 -7.04
N THR A 53 -5.26 -2.83 -6.33
CA THR A 53 -5.12 -2.39 -4.92
C THR A 53 -5.17 -0.87 -4.81
N LYS A 54 -4.50 -0.14 -5.71
CA LYS A 54 -4.59 1.32 -5.78
C LYS A 54 -6.03 1.81 -5.97
N GLU A 55 -6.77 1.21 -6.91
CA GLU A 55 -8.16 1.61 -7.17
C GLU A 55 -9.07 1.26 -5.99
N THR A 56 -8.82 0.13 -5.33
CA THR A 56 -9.54 -0.27 -4.11
C THR A 56 -9.31 0.71 -2.97
N LEU A 57 -8.06 1.17 -2.78
CA LEU A 57 -7.72 2.21 -1.80
C LEU A 57 -8.41 3.54 -2.13
N ARG A 58 -8.44 3.95 -3.39
CA ARG A 58 -9.14 5.16 -3.82
C ARG A 58 -10.64 5.11 -3.50
N ARG A 59 -11.30 3.99 -3.82
CA ARG A 59 -12.73 3.79 -3.48
C ARG A 59 -12.94 3.85 -1.96
N LEU A 60 -12.01 3.28 -1.18
CA LEU A 60 -12.05 3.35 0.27
C LEU A 60 -11.92 4.80 0.79
N THR A 61 -11.17 5.67 0.11
CA THR A 61 -11.09 7.11 0.43
C THR A 61 -12.42 7.85 0.25
N ASP A 62 -13.16 7.49 -0.79
CA ASP A 62 -14.47 8.07 -1.11
C ASP A 62 -15.54 7.58 -0.13
N ASP A 63 -15.48 6.31 0.26
CA ASP A 63 -16.49 5.65 1.11
C ASP A 63 -16.16 5.69 2.62
N LEU A 64 -15.03 6.29 3.02
CA LEU A 64 -14.49 6.28 4.39
C LEU A 64 -15.49 6.76 5.47
N ALA A 65 -16.48 7.58 5.09
CA ALA A 65 -17.54 8.07 5.98
C ALA A 65 -18.72 7.08 6.17
N VAL A 66 -18.87 6.11 5.27
CA VAL A 66 -20.01 5.17 5.20
C VAL A 66 -19.58 3.72 5.48
N THR A 67 -18.30 3.42 5.29
CA THR A 67 -17.77 2.05 5.32
C THR A 67 -17.65 1.49 6.74
N ASN A 68 -17.99 0.22 6.91
CA ASN A 68 -17.71 -0.53 8.14
C ASN A 68 -16.21 -0.51 8.46
N THR A 69 -15.86 -0.13 9.69
CA THR A 69 -14.47 -0.06 10.19
C THR A 69 -13.70 -1.36 10.00
N ASP A 70 -14.35 -2.52 10.15
CA ASP A 70 -13.69 -3.83 9.98
C ASP A 70 -13.34 -4.10 8.51
N TYR A 71 -14.22 -3.72 7.58
CA TYR A 71 -13.95 -3.87 6.14
C TYR A 71 -12.76 -3.00 5.74
N SER A 72 -12.75 -1.75 6.18
CA SER A 72 -11.66 -0.85 5.87
C SER A 72 -10.32 -1.25 6.49
N ASP A 73 -10.34 -1.83 7.69
CA ASP A 73 -9.13 -2.33 8.35
C ASP A 73 -8.49 -3.47 7.54
N ARG A 74 -9.32 -4.38 7.00
CA ARG A 74 -8.84 -5.49 6.16
C ARG A 74 -8.22 -4.99 4.86
N ILE A 75 -8.83 -4.01 4.20
CA ILE A 75 -8.30 -3.42 2.97
C ILE A 75 -6.96 -2.72 3.23
N ILE A 76 -6.89 -1.91 4.29
CA ILE A 76 -5.65 -1.20 4.65
C ILE A 76 -4.56 -2.19 5.02
N ALA A 77 -4.85 -3.22 5.84
CA ALA A 77 -3.88 -4.24 6.21
C ALA A 77 -3.36 -5.03 4.99
N GLY A 78 -4.24 -5.38 4.05
CA GLY A 78 -3.85 -6.04 2.80
C GLY A 78 -2.91 -5.17 1.96
N ALA A 79 -3.19 -3.87 1.85
CA ALA A 79 -2.33 -2.93 1.14
C ALA A 79 -0.96 -2.76 1.82
N VAL A 80 -0.90 -2.69 3.15
CA VAL A 80 0.37 -2.66 3.89
C VAL A 80 1.21 -3.90 3.60
N GLN A 81 0.60 -5.09 3.67
CA GLN A 81 1.30 -6.34 3.42
C GLN A 81 1.82 -6.43 1.98
N LEU A 82 1.01 -5.99 1.00
CA LEU A 82 1.40 -5.98 -0.41
C LEU A 82 2.60 -5.05 -0.66
N VAL A 83 2.57 -3.84 -0.08
CA VAL A 83 3.69 -2.88 -0.15
C VAL A 83 4.96 -3.51 0.41
N ALA A 84 4.92 -4.03 1.64
CA ALA A 84 6.09 -4.63 2.28
C ALA A 84 6.64 -5.84 1.49
N THR A 85 5.77 -6.67 0.93
CA THR A 85 6.19 -7.82 0.12
C THR A 85 6.84 -7.38 -1.18
N THR A 86 6.26 -6.37 -1.85
CA THR A 86 6.79 -5.85 -3.11
C THR A 86 8.12 -5.12 -2.93
N GLU A 87 8.26 -4.36 -1.84
CA GLU A 87 9.52 -3.73 -1.46
C GLU A 87 10.61 -4.78 -1.26
N ALA A 88 10.32 -5.86 -0.52
CA ALA A 88 11.28 -6.95 -0.31
C ALA A 88 11.67 -7.66 -1.62
N LEU A 89 10.71 -7.87 -2.53
CA LEU A 89 10.99 -8.49 -3.85
C LEU A 89 11.90 -7.61 -4.71
N LEU A 90 11.65 -6.30 -4.74
CA LEU A 90 12.51 -5.36 -5.47
C LEU A 90 13.91 -5.31 -4.84
N GLU A 91 14.02 -5.23 -3.51
CA GLU A 91 15.32 -5.24 -2.82
C GLU A 91 16.13 -6.54 -3.09
N ASP A 92 15.47 -7.70 -3.13
CA ASP A 92 16.11 -8.99 -3.43
C ASP A 92 16.58 -9.07 -4.89
N GLU A 93 15.78 -8.55 -5.84
CA GLU A 93 16.15 -8.49 -7.25
C GLU A 93 17.33 -7.53 -7.51
N PHE A 94 17.41 -6.42 -6.77
CA PHE A 94 18.57 -5.52 -6.76
C PHE A 94 19.84 -6.19 -6.20
N LEU A 95 19.72 -7.07 -5.19
CA LEU A 95 20.85 -7.84 -4.66
C LEU A 95 21.34 -8.91 -5.63
N SER A 96 20.42 -9.59 -6.34
CA SER A 96 20.74 -10.59 -7.37
C SER A 96 21.57 -10.00 -8.53
N TYR A 97 21.30 -8.76 -8.92
CA TYR A 97 22.07 -8.05 -9.97
C TYR A 97 23.43 -7.51 -9.51
N THR A 98 23.69 -7.43 -8.20
CA THR A 98 24.92 -6.81 -7.65
C THR A 98 26.03 -7.83 -7.38
N ILE A 99 25.77 -9.14 -7.53
CA ILE A 99 26.81 -10.18 -7.46
C ILE A 99 27.21 -10.56 -8.90
N HIS A 100 28.12 -9.77 -9.47
CA HIS A 100 28.91 -10.11 -10.66
C HIS A 100 30.40 -10.13 -10.32
#